data_AF-A0A965GVM2-F1
#
_entry.id   AF-A0A965GVM2-F1
#
_cell.length_a   1.000
_cell.length_b   1.000
_cell.length_c   1.000
_cell.angle_alpha   90.00
_cell.angle_beta   90.00
_cell.angle_gamma   90.00
#
_symmetry.space_group_name_H-M   'P 1'
#
loop_
_entity.id
_entity.type
_entity.pdbx_description
1 polymer ?
#
loop_
_entity_poly.entity_id
_entity_poly.type
_entity_poly.pdbx_seq_one_letter_code
_entity_poly.pdbx_strand_id
1 'polypeptide(L)'
;TFNNKQTQLNGTGFVKASGTSISYDNSTYLTTSSAASTYQTILTNPITGSGVSGHIPRFLTSTTLDSSSIYSNNGKIGIGIDASTSSTHLTSKFVVRDNGNNFKFDGLSTTSGYTTTLSHDDTGLKIGHSSNIRDIRFTLNGTSGLTIANNSNSPARAVGIGNDSPSHQLDVSGTFRATGAATLSSTPFHNYGNAYKFTW
;
A
#
# COMPACT_ATOMS: atom_id res chain seq x y z
N THR A 1 77.09 -41.40 29.44
CA THR A 1 76.40 -42.36 28.55
C THR A 1 75.02 -41.83 28.19
N PHE A 2 74.76 -41.56 26.90
CA PHE A 2 73.45 -41.13 26.38
C PHE A 2 72.45 -42.31 26.34
N ASN A 3 72.16 -42.93 27.49
CA ASN A 3 71.52 -44.25 27.53
C ASN A 3 69.99 -44.22 27.71
N ASN A 4 69.33 -43.11 27.38
CA ASN A 4 67.87 -43.07 27.19
C ASN A 4 67.55 -42.08 26.06
N LYS A 5 67.99 -42.40 24.84
CA LYS A 5 67.55 -41.64 23.67
C LYS A 5 66.04 -41.80 23.55
N GLN A 6 65.34 -40.68 23.45
CA GLN A 6 63.91 -40.67 23.20
C GLN A 6 63.57 -41.56 21.99
N THR A 7 62.50 -42.34 22.09
CA THR A 7 61.98 -43.13 20.99
C THR A 7 61.76 -42.26 19.75
N GLN A 8 62.05 -42.84 18.57
CA GLN A 8 61.87 -42.16 17.30
C GLN A 8 60.41 -41.67 17.17
N LEU A 9 60.25 -40.39 16.86
CA LEU A 9 58.95 -39.80 16.57
C LEU A 9 58.45 -40.35 15.22
N ASN A 10 57.27 -40.99 15.20
CA ASN A 10 56.70 -41.66 14.02
C ASN A 10 55.18 -41.42 13.80
N GLY A 11 54.70 -40.20 14.05
CA GLY A 11 53.30 -39.80 13.92
C GLY A 11 53.08 -38.61 12.99
N THR A 12 51.81 -38.28 12.76
CA THR A 12 51.36 -37.10 12.01
C THR A 12 50.72 -36.11 12.99
N GLY A 13 51.10 -34.82 12.94
CA GLY A 13 50.56 -33.79 13.83
C GLY A 13 51.66 -32.88 14.39
N PHE A 14 51.28 -31.99 15.32
CA PHE A 14 52.25 -31.15 16.00
C PHE A 14 52.99 -31.96 17.07
N VAL A 15 54.30 -31.74 17.15
CA VAL A 15 55.13 -32.28 18.22
C VAL A 15 54.90 -31.43 19.47
N LYS A 16 54.58 -32.06 20.59
CA LYS A 16 54.44 -31.41 21.90
C LYS A 16 55.45 -31.93 22.91
N ALA A 17 55.88 -31.05 23.81
CA ALA A 17 56.75 -31.37 24.93
C ALA A 17 55.96 -31.30 26.24
N SER A 18 56.12 -32.28 27.13
CA SER A 18 55.63 -32.22 28.51
C SER A 18 56.71 -32.76 29.44
N GLY A 19 57.27 -31.89 30.27
CA GLY A 19 58.48 -32.19 31.05
C GLY A 19 59.63 -32.58 30.12
N THR A 20 60.18 -33.76 30.31
CA THR A 20 61.27 -34.33 29.48
C THR A 20 60.77 -35.20 28.32
N SER A 21 59.46 -35.34 28.14
CA SER A 21 58.87 -36.20 27.11
C SER A 21 58.42 -35.37 25.91
N ILE A 22 58.83 -35.77 24.71
CA ILE A 22 58.35 -35.22 23.44
C ILE A 22 57.48 -36.29 22.75
N SER A 23 56.29 -35.92 22.29
CA SER A 23 55.33 -36.83 21.63
C SER A 23 54.49 -36.08 20.58
N TYR A 24 53.69 -36.80 19.80
CA TYR A 24 52.67 -36.19 18.93
C TYR A 24 51.40 -35.91 19.72
N ASP A 25 50.75 -34.83 19.33
CA ASP A 25 49.36 -34.62 19.66
C ASP A 25 48.50 -34.88 18.42
N ASN A 26 47.66 -35.91 18.51
CA ASN A 26 46.76 -36.29 17.43
C ASN A 26 45.28 -35.95 17.73
N SER A 27 45.01 -35.25 18.85
CA SER A 27 43.65 -35.10 19.37
C SER A 27 43.27 -33.66 19.73
N THR A 28 44.24 -32.77 19.92
CA THR A 28 44.02 -31.43 20.48
C THR A 28 44.16 -30.30 19.45
N TYR A 29 44.30 -30.64 18.17
CA TYR A 29 44.47 -29.66 17.10
C TYR A 29 43.31 -29.69 16.12
N LEU A 30 42.87 -28.49 15.72
CA LEU A 30 41.81 -28.30 14.76
C LEU A 30 42.29 -28.73 13.37
N THR A 31 42.01 -29.98 12.98
CA THR A 31 42.30 -30.45 11.61
C THR A 31 41.40 -29.70 10.62
N THR A 32 41.80 -29.59 9.35
CA THR A 32 40.97 -28.93 8.32
C THR A 32 39.59 -29.57 8.21
N SER A 33 39.50 -30.89 8.33
CA SER A 33 38.24 -31.64 8.39
C SER A 33 37.42 -31.33 9.64
N SER A 34 38.05 -31.27 10.82
CA SER A 34 37.38 -30.89 12.08
C SER A 34 36.93 -29.43 12.06
N ALA A 35 37.68 -28.55 11.41
CA ALA A 35 37.33 -27.14 11.23
C ALA A 35 36.11 -26.99 10.32
N ALA A 36 36.10 -27.69 9.18
CA ALA A 36 35.02 -27.60 8.20
C ALA A 36 33.67 -28.13 8.71
N SER A 37 33.69 -29.10 9.64
CA SER A 37 32.45 -29.62 10.26
C SER A 37 31.93 -28.79 11.42
N THR A 38 32.77 -27.94 12.01
CA THR A 38 32.46 -27.22 13.26
C THR A 38 32.29 -25.72 13.04
N TYR A 39 32.97 -25.16 12.04
CA TYR A 39 32.99 -23.74 11.74
C TYR A 39 32.54 -23.47 10.30
N GLN A 40 31.76 -22.41 10.12
CA GLN A 40 31.51 -21.83 8.80
C GLN A 40 32.83 -21.31 8.24
N THR A 41 33.19 -21.71 7.02
CA THR A 41 34.34 -21.14 6.30
C THR A 41 34.10 -19.64 6.05
N ILE A 42 35.17 -18.84 6.05
CA ILE A 42 35.08 -17.40 5.77
C ILE A 42 34.29 -17.18 4.47
N LEU A 43 33.19 -16.46 4.57
CA LEU A 43 32.40 -16.05 3.41
C LEU A 43 33.14 -14.91 2.72
N THR A 44 33.42 -15.06 1.43
CA THR A 44 34.14 -14.05 0.64
C THR A 44 33.21 -12.99 0.04
N ASN A 45 31.91 -13.29 -0.06
CA ASN A 45 30.86 -12.37 -0.50
C ASN A 45 29.58 -12.58 0.32
N PRO A 46 29.60 -12.38 1.65
CA PRO A 46 28.41 -12.56 2.45
C PRO A 46 27.37 -11.49 2.09
N ILE A 47 26.09 -11.89 2.02
CA ILE A 47 24.98 -10.96 2.08
C ILE A 47 24.70 -10.71 3.57
N THR A 48 24.85 -9.46 4.01
CA THR A 48 24.63 -9.04 5.40
C THR A 48 23.49 -8.03 5.49
N GLY A 49 23.05 -7.65 6.69
CA GLY A 49 22.01 -6.63 6.88
C GLY A 49 21.10 -6.92 8.06
N SER A 50 20.38 -5.89 8.51
CA SER A 50 19.36 -5.97 9.55
C SER A 50 18.04 -5.47 9.00
N GLY A 51 16.95 -6.21 9.24
CA GLY A 51 15.60 -5.82 8.80
C GLY A 51 14.67 -5.52 9.97
N VAL A 52 13.52 -4.92 9.66
CA VAL A 52 12.40 -4.75 10.58
C VAL A 52 11.40 -5.90 10.39
N SER A 53 10.87 -6.44 11.49
CA SER A 53 9.84 -7.50 11.43
C SER A 53 8.65 -7.08 10.56
N GLY A 54 8.07 -8.05 9.85
CA GLY A 54 6.95 -7.85 8.95
C GLY A 54 7.33 -7.31 7.57
N HIS A 55 8.53 -6.75 7.37
CA HIS A 55 8.96 -6.22 6.07
C HIS A 55 9.59 -7.30 5.19
N ILE A 56 9.42 -7.20 3.87
CA ILE A 56 10.15 -8.06 2.92
C ILE A 56 11.60 -7.54 2.82
N PRO A 57 12.63 -8.41 2.95
CA PRO A 57 14.03 -8.02 2.75
C PRO A 57 14.29 -7.53 1.32
N ARG A 58 15.11 -6.50 1.17
CA ARG A 58 15.51 -5.94 -0.12
C ARG A 58 16.99 -5.59 -0.10
N PHE A 59 17.68 -5.83 -1.21
CA PHE A 59 19.05 -5.35 -1.40
C PHE A 59 19.09 -3.82 -1.36
N LEU A 60 19.85 -3.28 -0.41
CA LEU A 60 20.26 -1.89 -0.39
C LEU A 60 21.50 -1.69 -1.29
N THR A 61 22.42 -2.65 -1.27
CA THR A 61 23.58 -2.72 -2.17
C THR A 61 23.78 -4.16 -2.67
N SER A 62 24.86 -4.44 -3.40
CA SER A 62 25.18 -5.78 -3.90
C SER A 62 25.41 -6.83 -2.80
N THR A 63 25.70 -6.41 -1.57
CA THR A 63 26.00 -7.33 -0.45
C THR A 63 25.27 -6.96 0.85
N THR A 64 24.37 -5.97 0.84
CA THR A 64 23.62 -5.57 2.03
C THR A 64 22.11 -5.60 1.81
N LEU A 65 21.39 -6.19 2.75
CA LEU A 65 19.93 -6.19 2.86
C LEU A 65 19.47 -5.10 3.83
N ASP A 66 18.29 -4.57 3.54
CA ASP A 66 17.50 -3.70 4.41
C ASP A 66 16.01 -4.04 4.21
N SER A 67 15.11 -3.27 4.82
CA SER A 67 13.66 -3.42 4.73
C SER A 67 13.12 -2.75 3.45
N SER A 68 12.27 -3.45 2.72
CA SER A 68 11.50 -2.84 1.61
C SER A 68 10.37 -1.97 2.15
N SER A 69 9.74 -1.16 1.29
CA SER A 69 8.49 -0.49 1.66
C SER A 69 7.27 -1.44 1.64
N ILE A 70 7.45 -2.72 1.29
CA ILE A 70 6.40 -3.73 1.31
C ILE A 70 6.48 -4.48 2.64
N TYR A 71 5.41 -4.43 3.42
CA TYR A 71 5.38 -5.01 4.75
C TYR A 71 4.04 -5.64 5.06
N SER A 72 4.06 -6.56 6.02
CA SER A 72 2.90 -7.17 6.64
C SER A 72 2.71 -6.60 8.03
N ASN A 73 1.48 -6.26 8.39
CA ASN A 73 1.12 -5.82 9.73
C ASN A 73 -0.33 -6.23 10.02
N ASN A 74 -0.55 -6.95 11.13
CA ASN A 74 -1.87 -7.40 11.58
C ASN A 74 -2.71 -8.07 10.47
N GLY A 75 -2.11 -8.95 9.67
CA GLY A 75 -2.77 -9.69 8.60
C GLY A 75 -3.03 -8.89 7.31
N LYS A 76 -2.50 -7.67 7.19
CA LYS A 76 -2.60 -6.83 5.99
C LYS A 76 -1.22 -6.64 5.34
N ILE A 77 -1.19 -6.47 4.02
CA ILE A 77 0.01 -6.03 3.29
C ILE A 77 -0.07 -4.53 3.04
N GLY A 78 0.91 -3.79 3.55
CA GLY A 78 1.14 -2.39 3.24
C GLY A 78 2.25 -2.22 2.20
N ILE A 79 2.11 -1.19 1.37
CA ILE A 79 3.13 -0.74 0.42
C ILE A 79 3.35 0.75 0.68
N GLY A 80 4.48 1.11 1.29
CA GLY A 80 4.91 2.49 1.46
C GLY A 80 5.29 3.09 0.10
N ILE A 81 4.52 4.08 -0.35
CA ILE A 81 4.83 4.89 -1.54
C ILE A 81 5.18 6.27 -1.02
N ASP A 82 6.49 6.59 -0.94
CA ASP A 82 6.94 7.93 -0.54
C ASP A 82 6.64 8.92 -1.67
N ALA A 83 5.72 9.86 -1.43
CA ALA A 83 5.30 10.87 -2.39
C ALA A 83 6.42 11.88 -2.76
N SER A 84 7.55 11.89 -2.03
CA SER A 84 8.64 12.85 -2.24
C SER A 84 9.64 12.48 -3.36
N THR A 85 9.55 11.27 -3.91
CA THR A 85 10.39 10.85 -5.04
C THR A 85 9.52 10.57 -6.26
N SER A 86 9.60 11.47 -7.25
CA SER A 86 9.02 11.24 -8.59
C SER A 86 9.72 10.04 -9.22
N SER A 87 9.28 8.83 -8.90
CA SER A 87 9.76 7.61 -9.54
C SER A 87 9.12 7.50 -10.92
N THR A 88 9.95 7.64 -11.95
CA THR A 88 9.62 7.47 -13.37
C THR A 88 9.06 6.07 -13.71
N HIS A 89 9.09 5.13 -12.75
CA HIS A 89 8.56 3.76 -12.87
C HIS A 89 7.13 3.56 -12.33
N LEU A 90 6.49 4.59 -11.77
CA LEU A 90 5.05 4.56 -11.47
C LEU A 90 4.17 5.03 -12.64
N THR A 91 4.74 5.08 -13.85
CA THR A 91 4.03 5.46 -15.08
C THR A 91 3.02 4.42 -15.58
N SER A 92 2.94 3.25 -14.93
CA SER A 92 1.97 2.21 -15.29
C SER A 92 1.27 1.65 -14.04
N LYS A 93 0.20 2.35 -13.63
CA LYS A 93 -1.01 1.78 -13.00
C LYS A 93 -0.78 0.99 -11.70
N PHE A 94 -1.13 1.58 -10.57
CA PHE A 94 -1.50 0.78 -9.39
C PHE A 94 -2.78 -0.01 -9.72
N VAL A 95 -2.62 -1.22 -10.26
CA VAL A 95 -3.74 -2.10 -10.61
C VAL A 95 -4.15 -2.89 -9.36
N VAL A 96 -5.20 -2.44 -8.67
CA VAL A 96 -5.90 -3.32 -7.72
C VAL A 96 -6.91 -4.16 -8.52
N ARG A 97 -6.53 -5.39 -8.85
CA ARG A 97 -7.46 -6.38 -9.45
C ARG A 97 -8.22 -7.04 -8.32
N ASP A 98 -9.40 -6.53 -8.01
CA ASP A 98 -10.28 -7.11 -7.00
C ASP A 98 -11.46 -7.78 -7.71
N ASN A 99 -11.61 -9.09 -7.50
CA ASN A 99 -12.73 -9.85 -8.06
C ASN A 99 -13.94 -9.68 -7.12
N GLY A 100 -14.65 -8.57 -7.29
CA GLY A 100 -15.91 -8.30 -6.58
C GLY A 100 -15.83 -7.50 -5.29
N ASN A 101 -14.67 -6.98 -4.86
CA ASN A 101 -14.60 -6.04 -3.73
C ASN A 101 -14.10 -4.64 -4.12
N ASN A 102 -14.43 -3.66 -3.27
CA ASN A 102 -14.26 -2.23 -3.53
C ASN A 102 -12.80 -1.76 -3.38
N PHE A 103 -12.34 -0.88 -4.27
CA PHE A 103 -11.14 -0.09 -4.02
C PHE A 103 -11.47 0.97 -2.95
N LYS A 104 -10.89 0.80 -1.73
CA LYS A 104 -11.15 1.65 -0.56
C LYS A 104 -10.09 2.74 -0.44
N PHE A 105 -10.50 4.00 -0.49
CA PHE A 105 -9.70 5.12 0.02
C PHE A 105 -10.15 5.42 1.45
N ASP A 106 -9.38 4.97 2.44
CA ASP A 106 -9.62 5.31 3.85
C ASP A 106 -8.86 6.60 4.18
N GLY A 107 -9.60 7.67 4.46
CA GLY A 107 -9.03 8.93 4.93
C GLY A 107 -8.75 8.84 6.43
N LEU A 108 -7.48 8.66 6.81
CA LEU A 108 -7.09 8.73 8.21
C LEU A 108 -7.35 10.15 8.76
N SER A 109 -7.92 10.23 9.97
CA SER A 109 -8.12 11.42 10.83
C SER A 109 -9.43 12.22 10.71
N THR A 110 -10.57 11.62 11.05
CA THR A 110 -11.54 12.20 12.01
C THR A 110 -12.67 11.19 12.26
N THR A 111 -13.34 11.34 13.40
CA THR A 111 -14.28 10.48 14.15
C THR A 111 -15.38 9.72 13.38
N SER A 112 -15.50 9.85 12.06
CA SER A 112 -16.68 9.36 11.33
C SER A 112 -16.48 8.13 10.43
N GLY A 113 -15.25 7.67 10.16
CA GLY A 113 -14.99 6.32 9.61
C GLY A 113 -15.75 5.93 8.32
N TYR A 114 -16.10 6.89 7.47
CA TYR A 114 -16.84 6.61 6.24
C TYR A 114 -15.94 6.06 5.15
N THR A 115 -16.48 5.13 4.36
CA THR A 115 -15.75 4.54 3.23
C THR A 115 -16.18 5.20 1.94
N THR A 116 -15.22 5.55 1.08
CA THR A 116 -15.45 5.90 -0.33
C THR A 116 -15.22 4.67 -1.18
N THR A 117 -16.11 4.39 -2.12
CA THR A 117 -16.04 3.25 -3.04
C THR A 117 -15.80 3.72 -4.46
N LEU A 118 -14.79 3.13 -5.11
CA LEU A 118 -14.67 3.08 -6.57
C LEU A 118 -14.70 1.62 -6.98
N SER A 119 -15.77 1.18 -7.62
CA SER A 119 -15.94 -0.21 -8.08
C SER A 119 -16.42 -0.27 -9.52
N HIS A 120 -16.17 -1.39 -10.17
CA HIS A 120 -16.59 -1.62 -11.55
C HIS A 120 -17.03 -3.07 -11.69
N ASP A 121 -18.15 -3.30 -12.36
CA ASP A 121 -18.62 -4.62 -12.77
C ASP A 121 -19.07 -4.57 -14.24
N ASP A 122 -19.76 -5.61 -14.70
CA ASP A 122 -20.32 -5.69 -16.05
C ASP A 122 -21.41 -4.64 -16.34
N THR A 123 -21.83 -3.87 -15.33
CA THR A 123 -22.82 -2.78 -15.45
C THR A 123 -22.20 -1.38 -15.47
N GLY A 124 -20.92 -1.24 -15.10
CA GLY A 124 -20.15 0.00 -15.24
C GLY A 124 -19.41 0.46 -13.99
N LEU A 125 -18.90 1.69 -14.04
CA LEU A 125 -18.17 2.33 -12.93
C LEU A 125 -19.14 2.88 -11.87
N LYS A 126 -18.88 2.56 -10.61
CA LYS A 126 -19.64 2.97 -9.45
C LYS A 126 -18.75 3.79 -8.52
N ILE A 127 -19.16 5.01 -8.25
CA ILE A 127 -18.49 5.93 -7.31
C ILE A 127 -19.48 6.20 -6.18
N GLY A 128 -19.06 6.03 -4.92
CA GLY A 128 -19.95 6.17 -3.77
C GLY A 128 -19.22 6.46 -2.47
N HIS A 129 -19.98 6.72 -1.40
CA HIS A 129 -19.48 6.65 -0.03
C HIS A 129 -20.58 6.17 0.93
N SER A 130 -20.21 5.66 2.11
CA SER A 130 -21.13 5.03 3.07
C SER A 130 -21.73 5.99 4.10
N SER A 131 -21.85 7.28 3.80
CA SER A 131 -22.41 8.27 4.72
C SER A 131 -23.83 8.66 4.30
N ASN A 132 -24.75 8.75 5.26
CA ASN A 132 -26.14 9.15 5.02
C ASN A 132 -26.37 10.67 4.99
N ILE A 133 -25.30 11.46 5.18
CA ILE A 133 -25.35 12.92 5.35
C ILE A 133 -24.24 13.66 4.58
N ARG A 134 -23.50 12.96 3.71
CA ARG A 134 -22.40 13.55 2.94
C ARG A 134 -22.67 13.33 1.48
N ASP A 135 -22.10 14.18 0.65
CA ASP A 135 -22.39 14.16 -0.78
C ASP A 135 -21.22 13.58 -1.55
N ILE A 136 -21.47 13.19 -2.79
CA ILE A 136 -20.41 13.03 -3.79
C ILE A 136 -20.30 14.37 -4.53
N ARG A 137 -19.11 14.97 -4.54
CA ARG A 137 -18.88 16.26 -5.21
C ARG A 137 -17.73 16.19 -6.20
N PHE A 138 -17.97 16.76 -7.38
CA PHE A 138 -16.95 17.03 -8.38
C PHE A 138 -16.60 18.51 -8.29
N THR A 139 -15.49 18.81 -7.64
CA THR A 139 -15.05 20.17 -7.31
C THR A 139 -13.93 20.62 -8.25
N LEU A 140 -14.07 21.82 -8.81
CA LEU A 140 -13.06 22.51 -9.62
C LEU A 140 -12.72 23.84 -8.95
N ASN A 141 -11.43 24.11 -8.71
CA ASN A 141 -10.96 25.35 -8.04
C ASN A 141 -11.66 25.66 -6.70
N GLY A 142 -12.02 24.63 -5.92
CA GLY A 142 -12.69 24.79 -4.63
C GLY A 142 -14.22 24.89 -4.68
N THR A 143 -14.82 24.95 -5.88
CA THR A 143 -16.28 25.03 -6.07
C THR A 143 -16.83 23.74 -6.67
N SER A 144 -17.97 23.26 -6.15
CA SER A 144 -18.66 22.08 -6.67
C SER A 144 -19.38 22.39 -7.99
N GLY A 145 -18.95 21.78 -9.09
CA GLY A 145 -19.62 21.89 -10.39
C GLY A 145 -20.79 20.91 -10.51
N LEU A 146 -20.64 19.71 -9.96
CA LEU A 146 -21.66 18.67 -9.88
C LEU A 146 -21.66 18.09 -8.47
N THR A 147 -22.85 18.02 -7.88
CA THR A 147 -23.08 17.41 -6.57
C THR A 147 -24.15 16.35 -6.70
N ILE A 148 -23.90 15.16 -6.17
CA ILE A 148 -24.96 14.20 -5.86
C ILE A 148 -25.14 14.28 -4.34
N ALA A 149 -26.15 15.03 -3.92
CA ALA A 149 -26.42 15.27 -2.52
C ALA A 149 -26.98 14.00 -1.87
N ASN A 150 -26.37 13.59 -0.76
CA ASN A 150 -26.96 12.63 0.16
C ASN A 150 -27.27 13.39 1.46
N ASN A 151 -28.15 14.37 1.32
CA ASN A 151 -28.77 15.04 2.44
C ASN A 151 -29.89 14.12 2.97
N SER A 152 -30.02 14.01 4.30
CA SER A 152 -31.17 13.32 4.91
C SER A 152 -32.53 14.03 4.67
N ASN A 153 -32.56 15.04 3.80
CA ASN A 153 -33.73 15.85 3.48
C ASN A 153 -34.24 15.53 2.08
N SER A 154 -35.56 15.62 1.90
CA SER A 154 -36.22 15.34 0.63
C SER A 154 -35.95 16.45 -0.39
N PRO A 155 -35.59 16.13 -1.65
CA PRO A 155 -35.44 14.78 -2.18
C PRO A 155 -34.06 14.18 -1.91
N ALA A 156 -34.04 12.98 -1.32
CA ALA A 156 -32.82 12.22 -1.17
C ALA A 156 -32.20 11.90 -2.54
N ARG A 157 -30.87 11.94 -2.62
CA ARG A 157 -30.10 11.64 -3.86
C ARG A 157 -30.38 12.65 -4.98
N ALA A 158 -30.50 13.93 -4.60
CA ALA A 158 -30.66 15.02 -5.54
C ALA A 158 -29.36 15.32 -6.30
N VAL A 159 -29.49 15.77 -7.54
CA VAL A 159 -28.37 16.22 -8.38
C VAL A 159 -28.36 17.74 -8.42
N GLY A 160 -27.27 18.35 -7.98
CA GLY A 160 -27.02 19.78 -8.09
C GLY A 160 -25.99 20.06 -9.19
N ILE A 161 -26.30 20.98 -10.11
CA ILE A 161 -25.35 21.51 -11.11
C ILE A 161 -25.05 22.96 -10.72
N GLY A 162 -23.81 23.24 -10.32
CA GLY A 162 -23.42 24.53 -9.73
C GLY A 162 -24.12 24.83 -8.39
N ASN A 163 -24.75 23.83 -7.77
CA ASN A 163 -25.45 23.91 -6.49
C ASN A 163 -25.02 22.71 -5.63
N ASP A 164 -24.55 22.95 -4.41
CA ASP A 164 -24.18 21.88 -3.46
C ASP A 164 -25.29 21.55 -2.45
N SER A 165 -26.38 22.32 -2.47
CA SER A 165 -27.53 22.19 -1.59
C SER A 165 -28.83 22.17 -2.42
N PRO A 166 -28.99 21.20 -3.33
CA PRO A 166 -30.17 21.12 -4.19
C PRO A 166 -31.45 20.99 -3.37
N SER A 167 -32.46 21.79 -3.72
CA SER A 167 -33.79 21.80 -3.09
C SER A 167 -34.81 20.89 -3.79
N HIS A 168 -34.47 20.44 -5.00
CA HIS A 168 -35.25 19.57 -5.86
C HIS A 168 -34.38 18.42 -6.37
N GLN A 169 -34.98 17.40 -6.98
CA GLN A 169 -34.25 16.19 -7.39
C GLN A 169 -33.18 16.49 -8.45
N LEU A 170 -33.41 17.53 -9.26
CA LEU A 170 -32.42 18.19 -10.08
C LEU A 170 -32.53 19.69 -9.82
N ASP A 171 -31.43 20.31 -9.40
CA ASP A 171 -31.34 21.74 -9.12
C ASP A 171 -30.15 22.31 -9.89
N VAL A 172 -30.41 23.29 -10.76
CA VAL A 172 -29.39 23.90 -11.63
C VAL A 172 -29.27 25.37 -11.25
N SER A 173 -28.11 25.74 -10.69
CA SER A 173 -27.78 27.13 -10.43
C SER A 173 -27.22 27.75 -11.71
N GLY A 174 -28.11 28.19 -12.59
CA GLY A 174 -27.78 28.74 -13.90
C GLY A 174 -28.88 28.51 -14.93
N THR A 175 -28.54 28.67 -16.21
CA THR A 175 -29.49 28.49 -17.32
C THR A 175 -29.52 27.04 -17.79
N PHE A 176 -30.73 26.44 -17.85
CA PHE A 176 -30.95 25.21 -18.61
C PHE A 176 -31.09 25.54 -20.11
N ARG A 177 -30.05 25.24 -20.90
CA ARG A 177 -30.07 25.46 -22.35
C ARG A 177 -30.39 24.17 -23.09
N ALA A 178 -31.59 24.08 -23.65
CA ALA A 178 -31.94 23.07 -24.65
C ALA A 178 -31.83 23.67 -26.06
N THR A 179 -31.16 22.97 -26.98
CA THR A 179 -31.03 23.39 -28.39
C THR A 179 -32.09 22.75 -29.31
N GLY A 180 -32.94 21.88 -28.75
CA GLY A 180 -34.12 21.30 -29.39
C GLY A 180 -35.36 21.44 -28.52
N ALA A 181 -36.45 20.73 -28.87
CA ALA A 181 -37.67 20.74 -28.07
C ALA A 181 -37.43 20.14 -26.67
N ALA A 182 -37.75 20.91 -25.64
CA ALA A 182 -37.80 20.42 -24.26
C ALA A 182 -39.22 19.93 -23.95
N THR A 183 -39.36 18.67 -23.56
CA THR A 183 -40.64 18.10 -23.12
C THR A 183 -40.62 17.99 -21.60
N LEU A 184 -41.62 18.55 -20.95
CA LEU A 184 -41.81 18.45 -19.50
C LEU A 184 -43.11 17.66 -19.26
N SER A 185 -43.05 16.64 -18.41
CA SER A 185 -44.17 15.70 -18.17
C SER A 185 -45.31 16.31 -17.37
N SER A 186 -45.05 17.45 -16.73
CA SER A 186 -46.04 18.29 -16.05
C SER A 186 -46.06 19.67 -16.69
N THR A 187 -47.15 20.41 -16.46
CA THR A 187 -47.19 21.82 -16.86
C THR A 187 -46.00 22.54 -16.25
N PRO A 188 -45.17 23.25 -17.04
CA PRO A 188 -44.03 24.03 -16.53
C PRO A 188 -44.46 25.20 -15.63
N PHE A 189 -45.76 25.41 -15.49
CA PHE A 189 -46.36 26.54 -14.81
C PHE A 189 -46.76 26.17 -13.37
N HIS A 190 -46.32 26.99 -12.42
CA HIS A 190 -46.97 27.08 -11.12
C HIS A 190 -48.28 27.87 -11.30
N ASN A 191 -49.42 27.28 -10.93
CA ASN A 191 -50.73 27.91 -11.14
C ASN A 191 -50.94 29.03 -10.11
N TYR A 192 -50.82 30.30 -10.55
CA TYR A 192 -51.14 31.48 -9.74
C TYR A 192 -52.56 32.01 -10.03
N GLY A 193 -53.53 31.11 -10.25
CA GLY A 193 -54.84 31.48 -10.80
C GLY A 193 -54.76 31.73 -12.32
N ASN A 194 -55.88 32.18 -12.92
CA ASN A 194 -56.29 32.17 -14.34
C ASN A 194 -55.32 32.69 -15.45
N ALA A 195 -54.00 32.73 -15.24
CA ALA A 195 -53.01 33.03 -16.26
C ALA A 195 -51.76 32.15 -16.10
N TYR A 196 -51.44 31.39 -17.15
CA TYR A 196 -50.12 30.81 -17.33
C TYR A 196 -49.14 31.93 -17.69
N LYS A 197 -48.35 32.39 -16.72
CA LYS A 197 -47.39 33.47 -16.93
C LYS A 197 -46.01 32.89 -17.21
N PHE A 198 -45.46 33.21 -18.38
CA PHE A 198 -44.01 33.11 -18.62
C PHE A 198 -43.36 34.31 -17.92
N THR A 199 -42.70 34.06 -16.80
CA THR A 199 -41.80 35.05 -16.19
C THR A 199 -40.39 34.78 -16.69
N TRP A 200 -39.86 35.72 -17.49
CA TRP A 200 -38.43 35.83 -17.81
C TRP A 200 -37.67 36.31 -16.58
#